data_AF-A0A7S4TA68-F1
#
_entry.id   AF-A0A7S4TA68-F1
#
_cell.length_a   1.000
_cell.length_b   1.000
_cell.length_c   1.000
_cell.angle_alpha   90.00
_cell.angle_beta   90.00
_cell.angle_gamma   90.00
#
_symmetry.space_group_name_H-M   'P 1'
#
loop_
_entity.id
_entity.type
_entity.pdbx_description
1 polymer ?
#
loop_
_entity_poly.entity_id
_entity_poly.type
_entity_poly.pdbx_seq_one_letter_code
_entity_poly.pdbx_strand_id
1 'polypeptide(L)'
;MSPLGYDSNTMANEPTMEVDYDKNLTRLYEAIGKSDWDLAIRAASDSPDEARTWVVRHAQSDDFEDEEDRPIEWRFLPIHSACARNPPKAVIASLLRAYPDGAKCIDDQGMYPLHYACGNQASREVIRNLLVSYPQAAGIPDPNGQYPIHYIAQWGPSESGIVDMLLVANRAVCNAEDNDGYTPLDYTHDADYELADEVVAALQRYVPSASVSSGVVSRDMADSVRNEEESVDNVPAVERTHERSMYSSPVSSAPLESRAEPRADEAVEIVTRALEGTSFGFREEKKDIAYREEKKDVTPPRNTASSFAISDPSPARTDKTVARLRAEITKLKAERDFANAELEERIEEEKEKSADTISDLQNKLNMLNTELLDFKNGQSSLTDRLSALEASLEEKDNEIERIEGEKMRAIMAAQEEKTQLREEIAQLLDSKEKAGKMGSQLEAITVSLETIANGHDLIMEAHSRQEELLRSAQTERQKKLRELLALEEALAQESASTHNIDGGVMNKAYEKQKREMNAIQAILEAARE
;
A
#
# COMPACT_ATOMS: atom_id res chain seq x y z
N MET A 1 0.84 -24.14 -28.64
CA MET A 1 -0.12 -23.89 -27.54
C MET A 1 0.28 -22.58 -26.90
N SER A 2 -0.65 -21.68 -26.64
CA SER A 2 -0.36 -20.42 -25.95
C SER A 2 -0.06 -20.70 -24.47
N PRO A 3 1.01 -20.16 -23.88
CA PRO A 3 1.13 -20.09 -22.43
C PRO A 3 0.09 -19.11 -21.87
N LEU A 4 -0.55 -19.52 -20.78
CA LEU A 4 -1.05 -18.72 -19.66
C LEU A 4 -1.31 -17.22 -19.97
N GLY A 5 -2.55 -16.73 -20.02
CA GLY A 5 -3.65 -17.09 -19.14
C GLY A 5 -4.01 -15.90 -18.24
N TYR A 6 -4.24 -14.73 -18.85
CA TYR A 6 -4.63 -13.51 -18.14
C TYR A 6 -5.97 -13.69 -17.42
N ASP A 7 -5.96 -13.74 -16.08
CA ASP A 7 -7.17 -13.59 -15.26
C ASP A 7 -7.60 -12.11 -15.23
N SER A 8 -8.13 -11.64 -16.36
CA SER A 8 -8.58 -10.26 -16.61
C SER A 8 -9.86 -9.86 -15.87
N ASN A 9 -10.15 -10.49 -14.72
CA ASN A 9 -11.48 -10.59 -14.12
C ASN A 9 -11.68 -9.77 -12.84
N THR A 10 -10.97 -8.64 -12.68
CA THR A 10 -11.22 -7.66 -11.59
C THR A 10 -11.18 -6.19 -12.04
N MET A 11 -10.87 -5.90 -13.31
CA MET A 11 -10.76 -4.54 -13.87
C MET A 11 -11.38 -4.42 -15.28
N ALA A 12 -12.49 -5.12 -15.53
CA ALA A 12 -13.17 -5.06 -16.83
C ALA A 12 -13.94 -3.73 -17.04
N ASN A 13 -13.83 -3.17 -18.25
CA ASN A 13 -14.58 -2.00 -18.78
C ASN A 13 -14.17 -0.57 -18.36
N GLU A 14 -12.88 -0.28 -18.18
CA GLU A 14 -12.35 1.03 -18.61
C GLU A 14 -11.34 0.84 -19.77
N PRO A 15 -11.32 1.74 -20.79
CA PRO A 15 -10.31 1.69 -21.83
C PRO A 15 -8.95 2.10 -21.25
N THR A 16 -7.95 1.23 -21.39
CA THR A 16 -6.58 1.51 -20.94
C THR A 16 -6.00 2.69 -21.73
N MET A 17 -5.71 3.79 -21.04
CA MET A 17 -5.02 4.93 -21.62
C MET A 17 -3.55 4.58 -21.82
N GLU A 18 -3.04 4.75 -23.03
CA GLU A 18 -1.70 4.33 -23.44
C GLU A 18 -1.07 5.34 -24.40
N VAL A 19 0.25 5.54 -24.30
CA VAL A 19 1.05 6.36 -25.21
C VAL A 19 2.37 5.66 -25.54
N ASP A 20 2.92 5.95 -26.71
CA ASP A 20 4.24 5.49 -27.13
C ASP A 20 5.33 6.47 -26.65
N TYR A 21 6.38 5.92 -26.05
CA TYR A 21 7.47 6.66 -25.42
C TYR A 21 8.28 7.53 -26.40
N ASP A 22 8.51 7.02 -27.62
CA ASP A 22 9.32 7.69 -28.63
C ASP A 22 8.46 8.68 -29.47
N LYS A 23 7.12 8.56 -29.44
CA LYS A 23 6.18 9.37 -30.25
C LYS A 23 5.38 10.45 -29.49
N ASN A 24 4.76 10.11 -28.35
CA ASN A 24 3.77 10.98 -27.69
C ASN A 24 3.81 10.93 -26.15
N LEU A 25 5.02 10.95 -25.59
CA LEU A 25 5.30 10.90 -24.15
C LEU A 25 4.55 12.00 -23.34
N THR A 26 3.98 11.60 -22.20
CA THR A 26 3.28 12.52 -21.28
C THR A 26 4.25 13.43 -20.52
N ARG A 27 3.79 14.64 -20.15
CA ARG A 27 4.59 15.65 -19.42
C ARG A 27 5.05 15.13 -18.05
N LEU A 28 4.19 14.35 -17.39
CA LEU A 28 4.50 13.67 -16.14
C LEU A 28 5.60 12.63 -16.29
N TYR A 29 5.52 11.74 -17.29
CA TYR A 29 6.53 10.71 -17.48
C TYR A 29 7.84 11.29 -18.00
N GLU A 30 7.80 12.34 -18.83
CA GLU A 30 9.01 13.08 -19.24
C GLU A 30 9.71 13.72 -18.02
N ALA A 31 8.96 14.31 -17.09
CA ALA A 31 9.50 14.88 -15.86
C ALA A 31 10.16 13.81 -14.97
N ILE A 32 9.51 12.64 -14.81
CA ILE A 32 10.06 11.50 -14.07
C ILE A 32 11.31 10.93 -14.76
N GLY A 33 11.30 10.81 -16.09
CA GLY A 33 12.44 10.37 -16.91
C GLY A 33 13.64 11.33 -16.88
N LYS A 34 13.41 12.62 -16.56
CA LYS A 34 14.43 13.63 -16.27
C LYS A 34 14.75 13.78 -14.77
N SER A 35 14.03 13.07 -13.90
CA SER A 35 14.07 13.20 -12.44
C SER A 35 13.78 14.63 -11.93
N ASP A 36 13.00 15.43 -12.67
CA ASP A 36 12.46 16.71 -12.23
C ASP A 36 11.22 16.47 -11.35
N TRP A 37 11.48 16.20 -10.07
CA TRP A 37 10.45 15.82 -9.11
C TRP A 37 9.43 16.92 -8.82
N ASP A 38 9.83 18.20 -8.89
CA ASP A 38 8.90 19.32 -8.72
C ASP A 38 7.97 19.45 -9.94
N LEU A 39 8.48 19.25 -11.16
CA LEU A 39 7.66 19.20 -12.36
C LEU A 39 6.76 17.97 -12.37
N ALA A 40 7.22 16.81 -11.90
CA ALA A 40 6.40 15.61 -11.77
C ALA A 40 5.24 15.78 -10.77
N ILE A 41 5.48 16.35 -9.59
CA ILE A 41 4.42 16.64 -8.60
C ILE A 41 3.39 17.64 -9.17
N ARG A 42 3.85 18.66 -9.90
CA ARG A 42 2.96 19.60 -10.60
C ARG A 42 2.17 18.89 -11.71
N ALA A 43 2.81 18.16 -12.61
CA ALA A 43 2.14 17.46 -13.72
C ALA A 43 1.11 16.43 -13.22
N ALA A 44 1.41 15.65 -12.17
CA ALA A 44 0.46 14.74 -11.54
C ALA A 44 -0.71 15.45 -10.80
N SER A 45 -0.59 16.75 -10.55
CA SER A 45 -1.66 17.59 -9.98
C SER A 45 -2.45 18.34 -11.06
N ASP A 46 -1.77 18.79 -12.12
CA ASP A 46 -2.32 19.49 -13.28
C ASP A 46 -3.13 18.53 -14.17
N SER A 47 -2.61 17.31 -14.38
CA SER A 47 -3.14 16.27 -15.27
C SER A 47 -3.19 14.89 -14.59
N PRO A 48 -4.13 14.62 -13.65
CA PRO A 48 -4.18 13.34 -12.93
C PRO A 48 -4.29 12.10 -13.84
N ASP A 49 -4.91 12.23 -15.02
CA ASP A 49 -5.02 11.15 -16.00
C ASP A 49 -3.66 10.66 -16.54
N GLU A 50 -2.64 11.53 -16.57
CA GLU A 50 -1.28 11.11 -16.96
C GLU A 50 -0.73 10.06 -15.97
N ALA A 51 -1.16 10.05 -14.69
CA ALA A 51 -0.71 9.09 -13.68
C ALA A 51 -1.28 7.67 -13.86
N ARG A 52 -2.40 7.53 -14.60
CA ARG A 52 -3.00 6.24 -15.00
C ARG A 52 -2.76 5.87 -16.47
N THR A 53 -2.00 6.69 -17.19
CA THR A 53 -1.64 6.45 -18.58
C THR A 53 -0.41 5.54 -18.64
N TRP A 54 -0.52 4.41 -19.33
CA TRP A 54 0.60 3.53 -19.63
C TRP A 54 1.52 4.17 -20.67
N VAL A 55 2.82 4.00 -20.48
CA VAL A 55 3.86 4.41 -21.43
C VAL A 55 4.54 3.15 -21.94
N VAL A 56 4.36 2.87 -23.23
CA VAL A 56 4.90 1.71 -23.95
C VAL A 56 6.12 2.14 -24.76
N ARG A 57 7.11 1.27 -24.87
CA ARG A 57 8.16 1.39 -25.89
C ARG A 57 8.24 0.12 -26.73
N HIS A 58 8.37 0.29 -28.03
CA HIS A 58 8.45 -0.79 -29.02
C HIS A 58 9.91 -1.06 -29.42
N ALA A 59 10.24 -2.31 -29.75
CA ALA A 59 11.58 -2.69 -30.17
C ALA A 59 12.00 -1.98 -31.47
N GLN A 60 13.17 -1.31 -31.45
CA GLN A 60 13.69 -0.53 -32.59
C GLN A 60 14.44 -1.39 -33.62
N SER A 61 13.90 -2.56 -33.96
CA SER A 61 14.50 -3.53 -34.89
C SER A 61 13.97 -3.35 -36.32
N ASP A 62 14.89 -3.22 -37.30
CA ASP A 62 14.61 -3.08 -38.73
C ASP A 62 13.91 -4.30 -39.37
N ASP A 63 13.81 -5.44 -38.66
CA ASP A 63 13.19 -6.68 -39.13
C ASP A 63 11.65 -6.62 -39.30
N PHE A 64 11.01 -5.53 -38.85
CA PHE A 64 9.56 -5.32 -38.92
C PHE A 64 9.23 -4.15 -39.86
N GLU A 65 8.59 -4.45 -41.00
CA GLU A 65 8.22 -3.46 -42.03
C GLU A 65 7.17 -2.46 -41.53
N ASP A 66 6.18 -2.93 -40.75
CA ASP A 66 5.13 -2.11 -40.13
C ASP A 66 5.45 -1.83 -38.65
N GLU A 67 5.26 -0.59 -38.21
CA GLU A 67 5.57 -0.20 -36.82
C GLU A 67 4.59 -0.75 -35.78
N GLU A 68 3.38 -1.12 -36.19
CA GLU A 68 2.30 -1.60 -35.31
C GLU A 68 2.48 -3.08 -34.92
N ASP A 69 3.27 -3.86 -35.67
CA ASP A 69 3.60 -5.27 -35.39
C ASP A 69 4.87 -5.43 -34.53
N ARG A 70 5.55 -4.34 -34.15
CA ARG A 70 6.78 -4.39 -33.35
C ARG A 70 6.49 -4.86 -31.91
N PRO A 71 7.27 -5.80 -31.35
CA PRO A 71 7.06 -6.25 -29.98
C PRO A 71 7.34 -5.13 -28.98
N ILE A 72 6.56 -5.12 -27.90
CA ILE A 72 6.77 -4.23 -26.76
C ILE A 72 8.08 -4.62 -26.05
N GLU A 73 8.95 -3.63 -25.82
CA GLU A 73 10.18 -3.73 -25.02
C GLU A 73 9.83 -3.64 -23.52
N TRP A 74 8.92 -2.72 -23.16
CA TRP A 74 8.34 -2.55 -21.82
C TRP A 74 7.10 -1.64 -21.85
N ARG A 75 6.22 -1.79 -20.84
CA ARG A 75 5.04 -0.93 -20.60
C ARG A 75 4.96 -0.52 -19.13
N PHE A 76 5.24 0.74 -18.81
CA PHE A 76 5.27 1.26 -17.44
C PHE A 76 4.16 2.30 -17.18
N LEU A 77 3.51 2.26 -16.02
CA LEU A 77 2.88 3.47 -15.45
C LEU A 77 3.97 4.41 -14.89
N PRO A 78 3.71 5.73 -14.80
CA PRO A 78 4.61 6.70 -14.15
C PRO A 78 5.11 6.28 -12.76
N ILE A 79 4.33 5.52 -11.98
CA ILE A 79 4.74 5.04 -10.66
C ILE A 79 5.82 3.95 -10.72
N HIS A 80 5.83 3.05 -11.72
CA HIS A 80 6.92 2.08 -11.92
C HIS A 80 8.22 2.83 -12.27
N SER A 81 8.12 3.73 -13.26
CA SER A 81 9.24 4.60 -13.69
C SER A 81 9.78 5.49 -12.56
N ALA A 82 8.91 6.00 -11.67
CA ALA A 82 9.35 6.74 -10.50
C ALA A 82 10.09 5.83 -9.51
N CYS A 83 9.53 4.66 -9.16
CA CYS A 83 10.14 3.71 -8.23
C CYS A 83 11.52 3.21 -8.70
N ALA A 84 11.69 2.96 -10.00
CA ALA A 84 12.95 2.57 -10.63
C ALA A 84 14.03 3.68 -10.65
N ARG A 85 13.78 4.84 -10.03
CA ARG A 85 14.63 6.04 -10.12
C ARG A 85 14.87 6.72 -8.75
N ASN A 86 14.68 5.97 -7.66
CA ASN A 86 14.76 6.40 -6.25
C ASN A 86 14.08 7.77 -5.98
N PRO A 87 12.74 7.80 -6.00
CA PRO A 87 11.98 9.04 -6.01
C PRO A 87 11.82 9.62 -4.58
N PRO A 88 11.70 10.95 -4.41
CA PRO A 88 11.32 11.50 -3.11
C PRO A 88 9.87 11.14 -2.79
N LYS A 89 9.57 10.87 -1.52
CA LYS A 89 8.25 10.41 -1.05
C LYS A 89 7.05 11.26 -1.52
N ALA A 90 7.27 12.54 -1.78
CA ALA A 90 6.26 13.47 -2.28
C ALA A 90 5.80 13.16 -3.72
N VAL A 91 6.68 12.64 -4.58
CA VAL A 91 6.31 12.20 -5.94
C VAL A 91 5.39 10.99 -5.86
N ILE A 92 5.77 9.96 -5.09
CA ILE A 92 4.95 8.75 -4.90
C ILE A 92 3.62 9.10 -4.23
N ALA A 93 3.60 9.97 -3.22
CA ALA A 93 2.36 10.45 -2.61
C ALA A 93 1.48 11.24 -3.60
N SER A 94 2.06 12.02 -4.51
CA SER A 94 1.31 12.75 -5.54
C SER A 94 0.76 11.83 -6.63
N LEU A 95 1.53 10.82 -7.05
CA LEU A 95 1.11 9.80 -8.01
C LEU A 95 -0.03 8.94 -7.44
N LEU A 96 0.11 8.43 -6.20
CA LEU A 96 -0.94 7.67 -5.52
C LEU A 96 -2.18 8.51 -5.20
N ARG A 97 -2.06 9.83 -5.03
CA ARG A 97 -3.22 10.73 -4.90
C ARG A 97 -3.94 10.94 -6.23
N ALA A 98 -3.22 10.91 -7.36
CA ALA A 98 -3.80 11.01 -8.70
C ALA A 98 -4.43 9.68 -9.16
N TYR A 99 -3.76 8.56 -8.91
CA TYR A 99 -4.22 7.21 -9.24
C TYR A 99 -3.82 6.19 -8.15
N PRO A 100 -4.69 5.96 -7.12
CA PRO A 100 -4.37 5.08 -5.99
C PRO A 100 -4.16 3.61 -6.39
N ASP A 101 -4.89 3.14 -7.40
CA ASP A 101 -4.80 1.77 -7.89
C ASP A 101 -3.51 1.50 -8.69
N GLY A 102 -2.71 2.52 -9.01
CA GLY A 102 -1.39 2.36 -9.64
C GLY A 102 -0.40 1.53 -8.81
N ALA A 103 -0.60 1.41 -7.50
CA ALA A 103 0.16 0.48 -6.65
C ALA A 103 -0.21 -1.00 -6.85
N LYS A 104 -1.36 -1.28 -7.49
CA LYS A 104 -1.93 -2.62 -7.72
C LYS A 104 -1.75 -3.09 -9.16
N CYS A 105 -1.25 -2.23 -10.04
CA CYS A 105 -0.90 -2.59 -11.40
C CYS A 105 0.44 -3.35 -11.43
N ILE A 106 0.54 -4.31 -12.35
CA ILE A 106 1.79 -4.92 -12.78
C ILE A 106 2.11 -4.43 -14.20
N ASP A 107 3.39 -4.27 -14.50
CA ASP A 107 3.87 -3.99 -15.85
C ASP A 107 3.94 -5.27 -16.72
N ASP A 108 4.48 -5.14 -17.93
CA ASP A 108 4.69 -6.28 -18.86
C ASP A 108 5.80 -7.25 -18.43
N GLN A 109 6.59 -6.92 -17.41
CA GLN A 109 7.53 -7.82 -16.77
C GLN A 109 6.91 -8.50 -15.52
N GLY A 110 5.61 -8.28 -15.26
CA GLY A 110 4.90 -8.81 -14.10
C GLY A 110 5.23 -8.11 -12.77
N MET A 111 5.97 -7.01 -12.81
CA MET A 111 6.51 -6.34 -11.63
C MET A 111 5.50 -5.33 -11.06
N TYR A 112 5.18 -5.44 -9.78
CA TYR A 112 4.58 -4.33 -9.02
C TYR A 112 5.60 -3.20 -8.78
N PRO A 113 5.18 -1.92 -8.61
CA PRO A 113 6.08 -0.80 -8.30
C PRO A 113 6.91 -0.99 -7.02
N LEU A 114 6.42 -1.82 -6.09
CA LEU A 114 7.13 -2.18 -4.86
C LEU A 114 8.44 -2.95 -5.13
N HIS A 115 8.48 -3.84 -6.14
CA HIS A 115 9.71 -4.54 -6.51
C HIS A 115 10.78 -3.56 -7.00
N TYR A 116 10.40 -2.63 -7.88
CA TYR A 116 11.30 -1.57 -8.33
C TYR A 116 11.78 -0.68 -7.18
N ALA A 117 10.90 -0.31 -6.25
CA ALA A 117 11.27 0.47 -5.08
C ALA A 117 12.27 -0.28 -4.17
N CYS A 118 12.10 -1.59 -3.98
CA CYS A 118 13.02 -2.42 -3.24
C CYS A 118 14.38 -2.57 -3.95
N GLY A 119 14.38 -2.98 -5.23
CA GLY A 119 15.63 -3.19 -5.99
C GLY A 119 16.43 -1.93 -6.29
N ASN A 120 15.80 -0.75 -6.30
CA ASN A 120 16.48 0.54 -6.51
C ASN A 120 16.71 1.32 -5.20
N GLN A 121 16.74 0.63 -4.05
CA GLN A 121 17.04 1.19 -2.74
C GLN A 121 16.22 2.46 -2.41
N ALA A 122 14.91 2.43 -2.69
CA ALA A 122 14.05 3.57 -2.43
C ALA A 122 13.84 3.79 -0.93
N SER A 123 13.84 5.06 -0.51
CA SER A 123 13.69 5.44 0.91
C SER A 123 12.56 4.70 1.63
N ARG A 124 12.72 4.48 2.94
CA ARG A 124 11.75 3.84 3.84
C ARG A 124 10.37 4.51 3.78
N GLU A 125 10.34 5.80 3.50
CA GLU A 125 9.14 6.59 3.26
C GLU A 125 8.38 6.21 1.97
N VAL A 126 9.09 5.91 0.88
CA VAL A 126 8.50 5.44 -0.40
C VAL A 126 7.94 4.04 -0.24
N ILE A 127 8.72 3.12 0.31
CA ILE A 127 8.30 1.73 0.55
C ILE A 127 7.05 1.71 1.44
N ARG A 128 7.01 2.52 2.50
CA ARG A 128 5.81 2.67 3.34
C ARG A 128 4.60 3.20 2.56
N ASN A 129 4.76 4.21 1.71
CA ASN A 129 3.64 4.77 0.95
C ASN A 129 3.03 3.72 0.00
N LEU A 130 3.87 2.88 -0.63
CA LEU A 130 3.42 1.78 -1.48
C LEU A 130 2.70 0.70 -0.65
N LEU A 131 3.28 0.26 0.48
CA LEU A 131 2.68 -0.74 1.38
C LEU A 131 1.38 -0.27 2.03
N VAL A 132 1.21 1.03 2.32
CA VAL A 132 -0.05 1.59 2.81
C VAL A 132 -1.12 1.61 1.72
N SER A 133 -0.74 1.79 0.45
CA SER A 133 -1.67 1.79 -0.68
C SER A 133 -2.08 0.39 -1.14
N TYR A 134 -1.15 -0.58 -1.05
CA TYR A 134 -1.39 -1.98 -1.40
C TYR A 134 -0.43 -2.92 -0.64
N PRO A 135 -0.75 -3.34 0.60
CA PRO A 135 0.16 -4.16 1.42
C PRO A 135 0.36 -5.57 0.86
N GLN A 136 -0.59 -6.09 0.07
CA GLN A 136 -0.52 -7.43 -0.51
C GLN A 136 0.66 -7.60 -1.48
N ALA A 137 1.17 -6.54 -2.11
CA ALA A 137 2.35 -6.61 -2.98
C ALA A 137 3.62 -7.10 -2.26
N ALA A 138 3.71 -6.99 -0.92
CA ALA A 138 4.81 -7.60 -0.16
C ALA A 138 4.78 -9.13 -0.20
N GLY A 139 3.63 -9.72 -0.55
CA GLY A 139 3.34 -11.15 -0.54
C GLY A 139 3.02 -11.75 -1.90
N ILE A 140 3.31 -11.05 -3.00
CA ILE A 140 3.13 -11.55 -4.37
C ILE A 140 4.50 -11.51 -5.06
N PRO A 141 4.99 -12.62 -5.60
CA PRO A 141 6.26 -12.65 -6.34
C PRO A 141 6.09 -12.10 -7.75
N ASP A 142 7.22 -11.76 -8.38
CA ASP A 142 7.33 -11.53 -9.81
C ASP A 142 7.32 -12.86 -10.62
N PRO A 143 7.43 -12.83 -11.97
CA PRO A 143 7.54 -14.05 -12.79
C PRO A 143 8.79 -14.91 -12.54
N ASN A 144 9.82 -14.39 -11.87
CA ASN A 144 11.01 -15.13 -11.44
C ASN A 144 10.81 -15.79 -10.06
N GLY A 145 9.65 -15.63 -9.43
CA GLY A 145 9.39 -16.08 -8.06
C GLY A 145 9.90 -15.11 -6.98
N GLN A 146 10.49 -13.98 -7.38
CA GLN A 146 11.16 -13.05 -6.48
C GLN A 146 10.17 -12.06 -5.87
N TYR A 147 9.89 -12.26 -4.58
CA TYR A 147 9.19 -11.28 -3.73
C TYR A 147 10.02 -10.02 -3.49
N PRO A 148 9.44 -8.85 -3.14
CA PRO A 148 10.19 -7.60 -2.93
C PRO A 148 11.30 -7.67 -1.87
N ILE A 149 11.20 -8.63 -0.93
CA ILE A 149 12.22 -8.89 0.09
C ILE A 149 13.50 -9.52 -0.46
N HIS A 150 13.43 -10.29 -1.57
CA HIS A 150 14.62 -10.82 -2.26
C HIS A 150 15.45 -9.68 -2.83
N TYR A 151 14.80 -8.69 -3.45
CA TYR A 151 15.45 -7.47 -3.93
C TYR A 151 16.12 -6.66 -2.81
N ILE A 152 15.50 -6.56 -1.63
CA ILE A 152 16.13 -5.94 -0.45
C ILE A 152 17.34 -6.74 0.07
N ALA A 153 17.29 -8.07 0.01
CA ALA A 153 18.39 -8.93 0.45
C ALA A 153 19.56 -8.98 -0.56
N GLN A 154 19.27 -8.86 -1.85
CA GLN A 154 20.28 -8.86 -2.92
C GLN A 154 21.00 -7.50 -3.03
N TRP A 155 20.24 -6.39 -3.00
CA TRP A 155 20.77 -5.04 -3.26
C TRP A 155 20.91 -4.18 -2.02
N GLY A 156 20.38 -4.61 -0.88
CA GLY A 156 20.43 -3.90 0.39
C GLY A 156 19.30 -2.86 0.58
N PRO A 157 18.81 -2.67 1.83
CA PRO A 157 17.89 -1.59 2.15
C PRO A 157 18.62 -0.23 2.22
N SER A 158 17.94 0.86 1.87
CA SER A 158 18.51 2.21 2.00
C SER A 158 18.59 2.71 3.45
N GLU A 159 17.82 2.11 4.35
CA GLU A 159 17.62 2.52 5.74
C GLU A 159 17.29 1.31 6.62
N SER A 160 17.71 1.36 7.89
CA SER A 160 17.35 0.39 8.92
C SER A 160 15.83 0.18 9.03
N GLY A 161 15.42 -1.06 9.31
CA GLY A 161 14.02 -1.43 9.56
C GLY A 161 13.10 -1.46 8.33
N ILE A 162 13.63 -1.41 7.10
CA ILE A 162 12.86 -1.68 5.87
C ILE A 162 12.45 -3.16 5.81
N VAL A 163 13.34 -4.08 6.21
CA VAL A 163 13.06 -5.53 6.25
C VAL A 163 11.92 -5.84 7.22
N ASP A 164 11.96 -5.31 8.45
CA ASP A 164 10.87 -5.42 9.41
C ASP A 164 9.53 -4.92 8.83
N MET A 165 9.54 -3.86 8.02
CA MET A 165 8.32 -3.30 7.41
C MET A 165 7.68 -4.26 6.40
N LEU A 166 8.49 -4.93 5.56
CA LEU A 166 8.02 -5.97 4.65
C LEU A 166 7.50 -7.20 5.42
N LEU A 167 8.23 -7.64 6.45
CA LEU A 167 7.88 -8.80 7.27
C LEU A 167 6.66 -8.58 8.18
N VAL A 168 6.33 -7.32 8.50
CA VAL A 168 5.07 -6.93 9.14
C VAL A 168 3.91 -6.92 8.13
N ALA A 169 4.15 -6.52 6.87
CA ALA A 169 3.12 -6.57 5.82
C ALA A 169 2.77 -8.00 5.40
N ASN A 170 3.78 -8.89 5.27
CA ASN A 170 3.59 -10.33 5.18
C ASN A 170 4.79 -11.08 5.78
N ARG A 171 4.56 -11.88 6.83
CA ARG A 171 5.63 -12.69 7.46
C ARG A 171 6.00 -13.94 6.65
N ALA A 172 5.11 -14.45 5.80
CA ALA A 172 5.34 -15.73 5.10
C ALA A 172 6.55 -15.68 4.14
N VAL A 173 6.91 -14.49 3.64
CA VAL A 173 7.99 -14.33 2.66
C VAL A 173 9.40 -14.40 3.25
N CYS A 174 9.58 -14.51 4.58
CA CYS A 174 10.91 -14.64 5.19
C CYS A 174 11.71 -15.86 4.71
N ASN A 175 11.00 -16.96 4.40
CA ASN A 175 11.54 -18.23 3.95
C ASN A 175 10.84 -18.70 2.65
N ALA A 176 10.33 -17.77 1.83
CA ALA A 176 9.79 -18.14 0.52
C ALA A 176 10.96 -18.32 -0.45
N GLU A 177 10.95 -19.41 -1.21
CA GLU A 177 11.92 -19.68 -2.28
C GLU A 177 11.44 -19.02 -3.59
N ASP A 178 12.37 -18.52 -4.41
CA ASP A 178 12.12 -18.10 -5.79
C ASP A 178 12.18 -19.28 -6.78
N ASN A 179 12.07 -19.02 -8.09
CA ASN A 179 12.04 -20.09 -9.10
C ASN A 179 13.37 -20.86 -9.21
N ASP A 180 14.49 -20.29 -8.79
CA ASP A 180 15.80 -20.96 -8.76
C ASP A 180 16.05 -21.70 -7.43
N GLY A 181 15.15 -21.55 -6.45
CA GLY A 181 15.19 -22.20 -5.15
C GLY A 181 15.94 -21.42 -4.06
N TYR A 182 16.18 -20.11 -4.26
CA TYR A 182 16.86 -19.27 -3.28
C TYR A 182 15.85 -18.56 -2.36
N THR A 183 16.14 -18.50 -1.07
CA THR A 183 15.39 -17.69 -0.10
C THR A 183 15.99 -16.27 0.01
N PRO A 184 15.32 -15.32 0.67
CA PRO A 184 15.91 -14.01 0.91
C PRO A 184 17.19 -14.08 1.75
N LEU A 185 17.35 -15.11 2.58
CA LEU A 185 18.57 -15.27 3.38
C LEU A 185 19.75 -15.69 2.49
N ASP A 186 19.54 -16.53 1.48
CA ASP A 186 20.61 -16.96 0.58
C ASP A 186 21.19 -15.77 -0.22
N TYR A 187 20.34 -14.84 -0.65
CA TYR A 187 20.76 -13.59 -1.30
C TYR A 187 21.65 -12.69 -0.42
N THR A 188 21.60 -12.83 0.91
CA THR A 188 22.50 -12.08 1.81
C THR A 188 23.91 -12.66 1.92
N HIS A 189 24.16 -13.89 1.45
CA HIS A 189 25.47 -14.55 1.63
C HIS A 189 26.57 -13.99 0.72
N ASP A 190 26.23 -13.47 -0.46
CA ASP A 190 27.14 -12.79 -1.39
C ASP A 190 27.00 -11.25 -1.35
N ALA A 191 26.34 -10.69 -0.34
CA ALA A 191 26.01 -9.27 -0.24
C ALA A 191 27.18 -8.38 0.25
N ASP A 192 27.48 -7.32 -0.51
CA ASP A 192 28.47 -6.28 -0.17
C ASP A 192 27.79 -4.93 0.09
N TYR A 193 27.03 -4.83 1.19
CA TYR A 193 26.41 -3.58 1.65
C TYR A 193 26.41 -3.43 3.18
N GLU A 194 26.50 -2.19 3.68
CA GLU A 194 26.75 -1.85 5.09
C GLU A 194 25.73 -2.44 6.09
N LEU A 195 24.49 -2.65 5.65
CA LEU A 195 23.39 -3.18 6.47
C LEU A 195 23.19 -4.71 6.35
N ALA A 196 24.13 -5.47 5.76
CA ALA A 196 23.98 -6.92 5.55
C ALA A 196 23.70 -7.67 6.86
N ASP A 197 24.46 -7.40 7.93
CA ASP A 197 24.24 -7.98 9.26
C ASP A 197 22.85 -7.65 9.84
N GLU A 198 22.30 -6.46 9.57
CA GLU A 198 20.95 -6.07 10.00
C GLU A 198 19.87 -6.84 9.21
N VAL A 199 20.05 -7.01 7.89
CA VAL A 199 19.13 -7.79 7.05
C VAL A 199 19.13 -9.25 7.50
N VAL A 200 20.30 -9.85 7.72
CA VAL A 200 20.46 -11.22 8.23
C VAL A 200 19.78 -11.36 9.60
N ALA A 201 20.03 -10.45 10.54
CA ALA A 201 19.41 -10.48 11.86
C ALA A 201 17.88 -10.30 11.81
N ALA A 202 17.37 -9.43 10.93
CA ALA A 202 15.95 -9.21 10.75
C ALA A 202 15.25 -10.44 10.13
N LEU A 203 15.84 -11.06 9.10
CA LEU A 203 15.33 -12.31 8.53
C LEU A 203 15.32 -13.43 9.59
N GLN A 204 16.47 -13.70 10.24
CA GLN A 204 16.61 -14.73 11.27
C GLN A 204 15.66 -14.55 12.46
N ARG A 205 15.36 -13.31 12.87
CA ARG A 205 14.38 -12.99 13.91
C ARG A 205 12.96 -13.42 13.56
N TYR A 206 12.62 -13.49 12.27
CA TYR A 206 11.29 -13.84 11.79
C TYR A 206 11.17 -15.31 11.33
N VAL A 207 12.28 -16.02 11.09
CA VAL A 207 12.32 -17.48 10.93
C VAL A 207 11.58 -18.17 12.09
N PRO A 208 10.56 -19.01 11.82
CA PRO A 208 9.93 -19.82 12.86
C PRO A 208 10.93 -20.83 13.45
N SER A 209 11.01 -20.95 14.77
CA SER A 209 11.95 -21.84 15.49
C SER A 209 11.58 -23.33 15.41
N ALA A 210 11.13 -23.79 14.24
CA ALA A 210 10.47 -25.08 14.02
C ALA A 210 11.00 -25.85 12.79
N SER A 211 12.29 -25.66 12.45
CA SER A 211 12.98 -26.40 11.37
C SER A 211 14.38 -26.92 11.75
N VAL A 212 14.75 -26.93 13.03
CA VAL A 212 16.03 -27.54 13.49
C VAL A 212 15.90 -29.06 13.62
N SER A 213 15.70 -29.75 12.50
CA SER A 213 15.80 -31.22 12.43
C SER A 213 16.15 -31.73 11.03
N SER A 214 17.43 -32.10 10.84
CA SER A 214 18.00 -32.76 9.66
C SER A 214 18.02 -31.93 8.35
N GLY A 215 19.18 -31.69 7.73
CA GLY A 215 20.52 -32.09 8.16
C GLY A 215 21.61 -31.69 7.16
N VAL A 216 22.86 -31.71 7.61
CA VAL A 216 24.04 -31.45 6.76
C VAL A 216 24.20 -32.59 5.76
N VAL A 217 24.12 -32.29 4.46
CA VAL A 217 24.51 -33.22 3.39
C VAL A 217 25.37 -32.47 2.36
N SER A 218 26.70 -32.54 2.55
CA SER A 218 27.63 -32.15 1.48
C SER A 218 27.49 -33.11 0.29
N ARG A 219 27.76 -32.61 -0.92
CA ARG A 219 27.94 -33.43 -2.12
C ARG A 219 29.02 -34.51 -1.86
N ASP A 220 28.71 -35.79 -2.06
CA ASP A 220 29.10 -36.51 -3.28
C ASP A 220 28.73 -38.01 -3.31
N MET A 221 28.34 -38.48 -4.50
CA MET A 221 28.43 -39.84 -5.09
C MET A 221 28.34 -41.12 -4.20
N ALA A 222 27.29 -41.94 -4.39
CA ALA A 222 27.41 -43.33 -4.94
C ALA A 222 26.07 -44.12 -5.06
N ASP A 223 25.61 -44.28 -6.31
CA ASP A 223 25.10 -45.50 -6.98
C ASP A 223 24.07 -46.51 -6.36
N SER A 224 23.04 -46.81 -7.19
CA SER A 224 22.35 -48.11 -7.39
C SER A 224 21.13 -48.59 -6.56
N VAL A 225 20.28 -49.36 -7.28
CA VAL A 225 19.04 -50.09 -6.88
C VAL A 225 17.81 -49.18 -6.66
N ARG A 226 16.93 -48.94 -7.66
CA ARG A 226 15.86 -49.81 -8.24
C ARG A 226 14.76 -50.21 -7.23
N ASN A 227 13.46 -50.15 -7.50
CA ASN A 227 12.65 -49.80 -8.69
C ASN A 227 11.23 -49.35 -8.18
N GLU A 228 10.08 -49.25 -8.89
CA GLU A 228 9.59 -49.74 -10.19
C GLU A 228 8.34 -48.91 -10.65
N GLU A 229 8.33 -48.38 -11.90
CA GLU A 229 7.15 -48.03 -12.76
C GLU A 229 6.16 -46.91 -12.28
N GLU A 230 5.36 -46.21 -13.11
CA GLU A 230 4.89 -46.38 -14.51
C GLU A 230 5.26 -45.22 -15.50
N SER A 231 4.76 -45.30 -16.74
CA SER A 231 5.09 -44.54 -17.98
C SER A 231 4.16 -43.29 -18.23
N VAL A 232 4.23 -42.45 -19.29
CA VAL A 232 4.26 -42.67 -20.77
C VAL A 232 4.76 -41.43 -21.55
N ASP A 233 5.64 -41.64 -22.55
CA ASP A 233 5.96 -40.91 -23.82
C ASP A 233 6.07 -39.34 -23.97
N ASN A 234 6.81 -38.74 -24.92
CA ASN A 234 8.02 -39.10 -25.71
C ASN A 234 8.49 -37.95 -26.67
N VAL A 235 9.60 -37.23 -26.35
CA VAL A 235 10.58 -36.59 -27.32
C VAL A 235 10.08 -35.44 -28.25
N PRO A 236 10.93 -34.53 -28.82
CA PRO A 236 12.39 -34.33 -28.71
C PRO A 236 12.86 -33.00 -28.07
N ALA A 237 14.18 -32.88 -27.84
CA ALA A 237 14.85 -31.65 -27.43
C ALA A 237 15.32 -30.77 -28.61
N VAL A 238 15.62 -29.50 -28.33
CA VAL A 238 16.45 -28.61 -29.17
C VAL A 238 17.49 -27.94 -28.25
N GLU A 239 18.72 -27.79 -28.77
CA GLU A 239 19.88 -27.24 -28.06
C GLU A 239 19.92 -25.68 -28.08
N ARG A 240 20.92 -25.11 -27.38
CA ARG A 240 21.55 -23.77 -27.57
C ARG A 240 20.90 -22.57 -26.85
N THR A 241 21.65 -21.51 -26.51
CA THR A 241 23.09 -21.36 -26.11
C THR A 241 23.24 -19.98 -25.50
N HIS A 242 23.97 -19.87 -24.38
CA HIS A 242 24.58 -18.60 -23.91
C HIS A 242 23.50 -17.54 -23.52
N GLU A 243 23.80 -16.37 -22.96
CA GLU A 243 25.09 -15.69 -22.82
C GLU A 243 25.22 -14.90 -21.51
N ARG A 244 26.44 -14.87 -20.95
CA ARG A 244 26.74 -14.25 -19.65
C ARG A 244 27.33 -12.86 -19.87
N SER A 245 26.54 -11.80 -19.64
CA SER A 245 27.03 -10.41 -19.60
C SER A 245 27.25 -10.00 -18.13
N MET A 246 28.46 -9.84 -17.58
CA MET A 246 29.63 -9.01 -17.98
C MET A 246 29.55 -7.53 -17.56
N TYR A 247 29.57 -7.27 -16.25
CA TYR A 247 30.29 -6.11 -15.71
C TYR A 247 31.11 -6.50 -14.48
N SER A 248 32.45 -6.46 -14.62
CA SER A 248 33.41 -6.58 -13.51
C SER A 248 34.79 -6.12 -13.98
N SER A 249 35.50 -5.31 -13.17
CA SER A 249 36.95 -5.03 -13.32
C SER A 249 37.55 -4.42 -12.04
N PRO A 250 38.86 -4.60 -11.75
CA PRO A 250 39.28 -4.93 -10.37
C PRO A 250 40.53 -4.23 -9.81
N VAL A 251 40.68 -4.21 -8.47
CA VAL A 251 41.96 -4.09 -7.71
C VAL A 251 41.81 -4.90 -6.41
N SER A 252 42.36 -6.12 -6.27
CA SER A 252 43.76 -6.50 -5.93
C SER A 252 44.20 -6.40 -4.45
N SER A 253 43.88 -7.47 -3.70
CA SER A 253 44.81 -8.25 -2.85
C SER A 253 45.62 -7.62 -1.68
N ALA A 254 45.32 -8.05 -0.45
CA ALA A 254 46.28 -8.73 0.47
C ALA A 254 45.58 -9.28 1.74
N PRO A 255 45.96 -10.46 2.29
CA PRO A 255 45.34 -11.04 3.49
C PRO A 255 46.13 -10.77 4.78
N LEU A 256 45.44 -10.69 5.93
CA LEU A 256 46.06 -10.72 7.26
C LEU A 256 45.28 -11.57 8.28
N GLU A 257 46.07 -12.12 9.20
CA GLU A 257 45.82 -13.31 10.00
C GLU A 257 44.72 -13.21 11.08
N SER A 258 44.17 -14.39 11.38
CA SER A 258 43.23 -14.69 12.47
C SER A 258 43.61 -14.15 13.86
N ARG A 259 42.60 -13.65 14.60
CA ARG A 259 42.61 -13.69 16.07
C ARG A 259 41.18 -13.83 16.60
N ALA A 260 40.89 -14.93 17.30
CA ALA A 260 39.60 -15.17 17.95
C ALA A 260 39.66 -14.78 19.44
N GLU A 261 38.61 -14.13 19.94
CA GLU A 261 38.39 -13.89 21.37
C GLU A 261 36.93 -14.25 21.72
N PRO A 262 36.68 -15.17 22.67
CA PRO A 262 35.31 -15.50 23.08
C PRO A 262 34.81 -14.55 24.17
N ARG A 263 33.63 -13.95 23.95
CA ARG A 263 32.73 -13.52 25.04
C ARG A 263 31.91 -14.76 25.45
N ALA A 264 31.80 -15.16 26.71
CA ALA A 264 31.46 -14.43 27.95
C ALA A 264 29.95 -14.23 28.20
N ASP A 265 29.10 -15.16 27.75
CA ASP A 265 27.65 -15.17 28.02
C ASP A 265 27.08 -16.57 28.40
N GLU A 266 27.86 -17.42 29.11
CA GLU A 266 27.38 -18.74 29.61
C GLU A 266 27.37 -18.84 31.16
N ALA A 267 27.58 -17.73 31.87
CA ALA A 267 27.69 -17.70 33.34
C ALA A 267 26.39 -17.37 34.08
N VAL A 268 25.36 -16.85 33.39
CA VAL A 268 24.20 -16.20 34.03
C VAL A 268 23.13 -17.22 34.48
N GLU A 269 22.82 -18.25 33.67
CA GLU A 269 21.71 -19.16 33.96
C GLU A 269 21.96 -20.08 35.18
N ILE A 270 23.23 -20.38 35.49
CA ILE A 270 23.61 -21.22 36.63
C ILE A 270 23.36 -20.50 37.97
N VAL A 271 23.53 -19.16 38.03
CA VAL A 271 23.42 -18.38 39.28
C VAL A 271 21.97 -18.22 39.71
N THR A 272 21.07 -17.89 38.77
CA THR A 272 19.66 -17.60 39.05
C THR A 272 18.95 -18.77 39.75
N ARG A 273 19.31 -20.02 39.39
CA ARG A 273 18.69 -21.24 39.92
C ARG A 273 19.08 -21.59 41.37
N ALA A 274 20.04 -20.87 41.96
CA ALA A 274 20.51 -21.11 43.32
C ALA A 274 19.84 -20.23 44.39
N LEU A 275 19.22 -19.10 44.00
CA LEU A 275 18.82 -18.04 44.94
C LEU A 275 17.37 -18.12 45.45
N GLU A 276 16.50 -18.90 44.81
CA GLU A 276 15.12 -19.12 45.28
C GLU A 276 15.01 -20.17 46.40
N GLY A 277 16.14 -20.78 46.80
CA GLY A 277 16.16 -22.00 47.62
C GLY A 277 16.04 -21.83 49.15
N THR A 278 16.25 -20.64 49.72
CA THR A 278 16.26 -20.46 51.18
C THR A 278 15.65 -19.14 51.66
N SER A 279 14.39 -19.21 52.13
CA SER A 279 13.81 -18.24 53.04
C SER A 279 12.99 -18.96 54.11
N PHE A 280 13.50 -19.01 55.36
CA PHE A 280 12.63 -19.16 56.54
C PHE A 280 13.33 -18.64 57.82
N GLY A 281 12.54 -18.07 58.72
CA GLY A 281 13.04 -17.25 59.83
C GLY A 281 13.52 -18.02 61.06
N PHE A 282 14.18 -17.27 61.96
CA PHE A 282 14.59 -17.71 63.30
C PHE A 282 13.42 -18.32 64.10
N ARG A 283 13.71 -19.41 64.82
CA ARG A 283 12.96 -19.81 66.02
C ARG A 283 13.92 -20.45 67.02
N GLU A 284 13.86 -20.01 68.27
CA GLU A 284 14.66 -20.61 69.35
C GLU A 284 14.21 -22.04 69.65
N GLU A 285 15.17 -22.98 69.72
CA GLU A 285 15.05 -24.18 70.55
C GLU A 285 16.30 -24.32 71.41
N LYS A 286 16.14 -24.14 72.73
CA LYS A 286 17.15 -24.53 73.72
C LYS A 286 17.16 -26.06 73.81
N LYS A 287 18.32 -26.67 73.66
CA LYS A 287 18.52 -28.11 73.90
C LYS A 287 19.63 -28.32 74.92
N ASP A 288 19.22 -28.36 76.20
CA ASP A 288 20.06 -28.82 77.30
C ASP A 288 20.40 -30.31 77.11
N ILE A 289 21.64 -30.62 76.73
CA ILE A 289 22.15 -31.98 76.72
C ILE A 289 23.00 -32.18 77.98
N ALA A 290 22.33 -32.56 79.07
CA ALA A 290 22.97 -32.85 80.33
C ALA A 290 23.92 -34.06 80.22
N TYR A 291 25.18 -33.88 80.60
CA TYR A 291 26.15 -34.97 80.71
C TYR A 291 25.73 -35.92 81.84
N ARG A 292 25.10 -37.05 81.47
CA ARG A 292 24.54 -38.01 82.43
C ARG A 292 25.60 -38.99 82.90
N GLU A 293 25.83 -39.08 84.20
CA GLU A 293 26.68 -40.13 84.80
C GLU A 293 26.09 -41.53 84.55
N GLU A 294 26.55 -42.25 83.53
CA GLU A 294 26.38 -43.71 83.49
C GLU A 294 27.40 -44.38 84.43
N LYS A 295 27.02 -44.50 85.71
CA LYS A 295 27.64 -45.46 86.63
C LYS A 295 27.33 -46.88 86.16
N LYS A 296 28.23 -47.45 85.36
CA LYS A 296 28.21 -48.88 85.03
C LYS A 296 29.00 -49.66 86.08
N ASP A 297 28.27 -50.15 87.08
CA ASP A 297 28.76 -51.13 88.05
C ASP A 297 29.17 -52.42 87.33
N VAL A 298 30.48 -52.60 87.12
CA VAL A 298 31.05 -53.86 86.66
C VAL A 298 31.51 -54.65 87.88
N THR A 299 30.65 -55.54 88.35
CA THR A 299 30.98 -56.48 89.43
C THR A 299 31.99 -57.53 88.93
N PRO A 300 33.12 -57.74 89.63
CA PRO A 300 34.07 -58.78 89.26
C PRO A 300 33.51 -60.16 89.61
N PRO A 301 33.68 -61.19 88.74
CA PRO A 301 33.27 -62.54 89.06
C PRO A 301 34.10 -63.12 90.22
N ARG A 302 33.46 -63.96 91.04
CA ARG A 302 34.12 -64.65 92.17
C ARG A 302 35.31 -65.48 91.67
N ASN A 303 36.51 -65.15 92.15
CA ASN A 303 37.70 -65.97 91.94
C ASN A 303 37.71 -67.10 92.99
N THR A 304 37.59 -68.35 92.56
CA THR A 304 37.64 -69.53 93.46
C THR A 304 39.09 -69.85 93.80
N ALA A 305 39.51 -69.53 95.03
CA ALA A 305 40.85 -69.84 95.50
C ALA A 305 41.07 -71.36 95.63
N SER A 306 42.01 -71.90 94.87
CA SER A 306 42.70 -73.16 95.20
C SER A 306 44.19 -73.02 94.86
N SER A 307 45.00 -73.19 95.88
CA SER A 307 46.47 -73.11 95.94
C SER A 307 47.28 -73.13 94.63
N PHE A 308 48.16 -72.13 94.46
CA PHE A 308 49.62 -72.37 94.37
C PHE A 308 50.38 -71.15 94.93
N ALA A 309 51.57 -71.37 95.49
CA ALA A 309 52.23 -70.42 96.38
C ALA A 309 53.52 -69.81 95.79
N ILE A 310 53.65 -68.49 95.99
CA ILE A 310 54.88 -67.71 96.25
C ILE A 310 56.08 -67.88 95.26
N SER A 311 56.43 -66.78 94.60
CA SER A 311 57.82 -66.35 94.38
C SER A 311 57.87 -64.86 94.02
N ASP A 312 58.57 -64.05 94.82
CA ASP A 312 58.66 -62.59 94.64
C ASP A 312 59.59 -62.16 93.49
N PRO A 313 59.19 -61.21 92.63
CA PRO A 313 60.11 -60.40 91.84
C PRO A 313 60.58 -59.17 92.64
N SER A 314 61.89 -59.03 92.86
CA SER A 314 62.49 -57.96 93.68
C SER A 314 62.09 -56.53 93.26
N PRO A 315 61.74 -55.63 94.22
CA PRO A 315 61.23 -54.28 93.92
C PRO A 315 62.21 -53.38 93.17
N ALA A 316 63.52 -53.65 93.24
CA ALA A 316 64.55 -52.85 92.56
C ALA A 316 64.47 -52.89 91.02
N ARG A 317 63.67 -53.81 90.44
CA ARG A 317 63.49 -53.92 88.98
C ARG A 317 62.26 -53.17 88.46
N THR A 318 61.22 -53.02 89.27
CA THR A 318 59.99 -52.28 88.93
C THR A 318 60.18 -50.77 88.99
N ASP A 319 60.93 -50.26 89.97
CA ASP A 319 61.12 -48.80 90.11
C ASP A 319 61.87 -48.20 88.90
N LYS A 320 62.79 -48.95 88.29
CA LYS A 320 63.51 -48.49 87.09
C LYS A 320 62.64 -48.43 85.84
N THR A 321 61.68 -49.35 85.66
CA THR A 321 60.74 -49.27 84.54
C THR A 321 59.67 -48.21 84.76
N VAL A 322 59.17 -48.07 86.00
CA VAL A 322 58.25 -46.98 86.38
C VAL A 322 58.91 -45.61 86.23
N ALA A 323 60.18 -45.44 86.62
CA ALA A 323 60.92 -44.20 86.43
C ALA A 323 61.12 -43.87 84.94
N ARG A 324 61.46 -44.86 84.10
CA ARG A 324 61.56 -44.67 82.64
C ARG A 324 60.22 -44.25 82.03
N LEU A 325 59.13 -44.95 82.36
CA LEU A 325 57.80 -44.61 81.86
C LEU A 325 57.33 -43.23 82.34
N ARG A 326 57.68 -42.82 83.57
CA ARG A 326 57.41 -41.44 84.05
C ARG A 326 58.17 -40.39 83.23
N ALA A 327 59.46 -40.63 82.94
CA ALA A 327 60.26 -39.72 82.10
C ALA A 327 59.72 -39.64 80.66
N GLU A 328 59.30 -40.76 80.10
CA GLU A 328 58.70 -40.86 78.76
C GLU A 328 57.33 -40.18 78.70
N ILE A 329 56.50 -40.32 79.74
CA ILE A 329 55.25 -39.55 79.90
C ILE A 329 55.51 -38.04 80.05
N THR A 330 56.55 -37.61 80.78
CA THR A 330 56.88 -36.17 80.84
C THR A 330 57.38 -35.62 79.50
N LYS A 331 58.11 -36.42 78.71
CA LYS A 331 58.52 -36.05 77.36
C LYS A 331 57.31 -35.92 76.43
N LEU A 332 56.44 -36.93 76.38
CA LEU A 332 55.22 -36.92 75.57
C LEU A 332 54.24 -35.81 75.98
N LYS A 333 54.20 -35.43 77.26
CA LYS A 333 53.45 -34.24 77.71
C LYS A 333 54.05 -32.96 77.17
N ALA A 334 55.36 -32.75 77.29
CA ALA A 334 56.00 -31.56 76.73
C ALA A 334 55.84 -31.46 75.20
N GLU A 335 55.91 -32.59 74.48
CA GLU A 335 55.67 -32.67 73.03
C GLU A 335 54.22 -32.35 72.66
N ARG A 336 53.24 -32.85 73.42
CA ARG A 336 51.82 -32.47 73.29
C ARG A 336 51.60 -30.98 73.59
N ASP A 337 52.19 -30.47 74.66
CA ASP A 337 51.95 -29.10 75.13
C ASP A 337 52.59 -28.07 74.17
N PHE A 338 53.70 -28.43 73.53
CA PHE A 338 54.27 -27.70 72.38
C PHE A 338 53.35 -27.75 71.14
N ALA A 339 52.90 -28.94 70.73
CA ALA A 339 52.03 -29.11 69.56
C ALA A 339 50.66 -28.44 69.73
N ASN A 340 50.14 -28.35 70.96
CA ASN A 340 48.94 -27.59 71.28
C ASN A 340 49.17 -26.07 71.11
N ALA A 341 50.32 -25.54 71.55
CA ALA A 341 50.64 -24.12 71.37
C ALA A 341 50.80 -23.74 69.88
N GLU A 342 51.47 -24.59 69.09
CA GLU A 342 51.57 -24.43 67.62
C GLU A 342 50.19 -24.49 66.95
N LEU A 343 49.27 -25.31 67.46
CA LEU A 343 47.89 -25.37 66.97
C LEU A 343 47.08 -24.12 67.35
N GLU A 344 47.23 -23.62 68.58
CA GLU A 344 46.55 -22.41 69.06
C GLU A 344 47.01 -21.16 68.30
N GLU A 345 48.32 -21.02 68.05
CA GLU A 345 48.90 -19.94 67.22
C GLU A 345 48.31 -19.95 65.80
N ARG A 346 48.30 -21.12 65.14
CA ARG A 346 47.71 -21.28 63.80
C ARG A 346 46.20 -21.08 63.76
N ILE A 347 45.48 -21.37 64.85
CA ILE A 347 44.04 -21.09 64.96
C ILE A 347 43.79 -19.58 65.06
N GLU A 348 44.64 -18.82 65.77
CA GLU A 348 44.48 -17.37 65.87
C GLU A 348 44.83 -16.66 64.55
N GLU A 349 45.90 -17.09 63.86
CA GLU A 349 46.22 -16.59 62.52
C GLU A 349 45.05 -16.73 61.53
N GLU A 350 44.37 -17.89 61.52
CA GLU A 350 43.25 -18.13 60.60
C GLU A 350 41.97 -17.38 61.04
N LYS A 351 41.80 -17.07 62.33
CA LYS A 351 40.75 -16.14 62.78
C LYS A 351 41.01 -14.72 62.30
N GLU A 352 42.26 -14.23 62.34
CA GLU A 352 42.60 -12.88 61.90
C GLU A 352 42.36 -12.74 60.38
N LYS A 353 42.88 -13.68 59.58
CA LYS A 353 42.64 -13.73 58.12
C LYS A 353 41.15 -13.86 57.75
N SER A 354 40.38 -14.61 58.53
CA SER A 354 38.92 -14.73 58.30
C SER A 354 38.14 -13.51 58.78
N ALA A 355 38.56 -12.83 59.83
CA ALA A 355 37.97 -11.56 60.26
C ALA A 355 38.16 -10.45 59.22
N ASP A 356 39.38 -10.31 58.67
CA ASP A 356 39.66 -9.36 57.60
C ASP A 356 38.82 -9.61 56.35
N THR A 357 38.76 -10.86 55.87
CA THR A 357 37.96 -11.21 54.69
C THR A 357 36.45 -11.05 54.92
N ILE A 358 35.95 -11.29 56.14
CA ILE A 358 34.56 -11.00 56.52
C ILE A 358 34.30 -9.48 56.51
N SER A 359 35.21 -8.66 57.03
CA SER A 359 35.13 -7.19 56.99
C SER A 359 35.08 -6.67 55.55
N ASP A 360 35.96 -7.17 54.70
CA ASP A 360 36.03 -6.84 53.27
C ASP A 360 34.73 -7.19 52.52
N LEU A 361 34.13 -8.34 52.82
CA LEU A 361 32.86 -8.77 52.25
C LEU A 361 31.67 -7.94 52.77
N GLN A 362 31.68 -7.54 54.05
CA GLN A 362 30.67 -6.63 54.61
C GLN A 362 30.73 -5.25 53.96
N ASN A 363 31.93 -4.71 53.72
CA ASN A 363 32.12 -3.42 53.03
C ASN A 363 31.62 -3.47 51.58
N LYS A 364 31.93 -4.55 50.84
CA LYS A 364 31.42 -4.79 49.47
C LYS A 364 29.89 -4.94 49.44
N LEU A 365 29.32 -5.68 50.39
CA LEU A 365 27.86 -5.84 50.53
C LEU A 365 27.16 -4.51 50.82
N ASN A 366 27.76 -3.64 51.63
CA ASN A 366 27.22 -2.31 51.92
C ASN A 366 27.23 -1.40 50.68
N MET A 367 28.31 -1.40 49.88
CA MET A 367 28.35 -0.67 48.59
C MET A 367 27.27 -1.16 47.61
N LEU A 368 27.17 -2.48 47.40
CA LEU A 368 26.15 -3.08 46.53
C LEU A 368 24.72 -2.75 46.99
N ASN A 369 24.47 -2.68 48.30
CA ASN A 369 23.17 -2.26 48.84
C ASN A 369 22.86 -0.78 48.58
N THR A 370 23.86 0.11 48.58
CA THR A 370 23.67 1.52 48.20
C THR A 370 23.43 1.69 46.69
N GLU A 371 24.20 1.00 45.84
CA GLU A 371 24.01 1.02 44.39
C GLU A 371 22.63 0.48 43.98
N LEU A 372 22.18 -0.60 44.63
CA LEU A 372 20.84 -1.18 44.44
C LEU A 372 19.72 -0.23 44.89
N LEU A 373 19.95 0.61 45.90
CA LEU A 373 18.98 1.60 46.36
C LEU A 373 18.87 2.75 45.35
N ASP A 374 19.99 3.27 44.87
CA ASP A 374 20.00 4.33 43.85
C ASP A 374 19.41 3.86 42.52
N PHE A 375 19.65 2.61 42.12
CA PHE A 375 18.98 2.01 40.96
C PHE A 375 17.45 1.95 41.14
N LYS A 376 16.96 1.54 42.32
CA LYS A 376 15.51 1.51 42.62
C LYS A 376 14.89 2.91 42.64
N ASN A 377 15.60 3.90 43.17
CA ASN A 377 15.18 5.30 43.14
C ASN A 377 15.07 5.82 41.69
N GLY A 378 16.06 5.50 40.85
CA GLY A 378 16.04 5.80 39.42
C GLY A 378 14.90 5.11 38.67
N GLN A 379 14.62 3.83 39.00
CA GLN A 379 13.50 3.09 38.44
C GLN A 379 12.15 3.73 38.81
N SER A 380 11.95 4.15 40.07
CA SER A 380 10.74 4.86 40.50
C SER A 380 10.56 6.17 39.72
N SER A 381 11.62 6.96 39.58
CA SER A 381 11.58 8.21 38.80
C SER A 381 11.27 7.97 37.32
N LEU A 382 11.66 6.80 36.77
CA LEU A 382 11.31 6.42 35.41
C LEU A 382 9.85 5.96 35.27
N THR A 383 9.30 5.21 36.25
CA THR A 383 7.89 4.82 36.24
C THR A 383 6.95 6.02 36.40
N ASP A 384 7.32 7.00 37.23
CA ASP A 384 6.54 8.24 37.38
C ASP A 384 6.49 9.04 36.06
N ARG A 385 7.61 9.05 35.32
CA ARG A 385 7.71 9.69 33.99
C ARG A 385 6.96 8.93 32.90
N LEU A 386 6.91 7.60 32.97
CA LEU A 386 6.11 6.78 32.05
C LEU A 386 4.61 7.04 32.27
N SER A 387 4.14 6.99 33.52
CA SER A 387 2.73 7.27 33.84
C SER A 387 2.29 8.69 33.43
N ALA A 388 3.17 9.68 33.56
CA ALA A 388 2.91 11.04 33.07
C ALA A 388 2.85 11.13 31.54
N LEU A 389 3.61 10.31 30.81
CA LEU A 389 3.55 10.22 29.35
C LEU A 389 2.31 9.46 28.88
N GLU A 390 1.92 8.38 29.56
CA GLU A 390 0.69 7.62 29.28
C GLU A 390 -0.56 8.49 29.42
N ALA A 391 -0.68 9.26 30.51
CA ALA A 391 -1.78 10.21 30.70
C ALA A 391 -1.77 11.34 29.64
N SER A 392 -0.59 11.80 29.22
CA SER A 392 -0.46 12.78 28.13
C SER A 392 -0.74 12.20 26.74
N LEU A 393 -0.67 10.88 26.57
CA LEU A 393 -1.06 10.19 25.33
C LEU A 393 -2.57 10.07 25.27
N GLU A 394 -3.21 9.62 26.37
CA GLU A 394 -4.65 9.51 26.50
C GLU A 394 -5.36 10.86 26.26
N GLU A 395 -4.80 11.99 26.76
CA GLU A 395 -5.31 13.34 26.46
C GLU A 395 -5.27 13.66 24.95
N LYS A 396 -4.27 13.16 24.21
CA LYS A 396 -4.12 13.42 22.77
C LYS A 396 -5.01 12.50 21.93
N ASP A 397 -5.20 11.25 22.33
CA ASP A 397 -6.12 10.33 21.64
C ASP A 397 -7.58 10.82 21.76
N ASN A 398 -7.99 11.31 22.93
CA ASN A 398 -9.31 11.96 23.11
C ASN A 398 -9.48 13.22 22.22
N GLU A 399 -8.43 14.03 22.07
CA GLU A 399 -8.46 15.22 21.19
C GLU A 399 -8.49 14.84 19.69
N ILE A 400 -7.83 13.74 19.31
CA ILE A 400 -7.92 13.17 17.95
C ILE A 400 -9.36 12.71 17.68
N GLU A 401 -9.98 11.92 18.57
CA GLU A 401 -11.37 11.47 18.41
C GLU A 401 -12.34 12.66 18.27
N ARG A 402 -12.15 13.73 19.07
CA ARG A 402 -12.93 14.97 18.95
C ARG A 402 -12.79 15.62 17.56
N ILE A 403 -11.56 15.73 17.06
CA ILE A 403 -11.26 16.31 15.74
C ILE A 403 -11.83 15.44 14.61
N GLU A 404 -11.74 14.11 14.70
CA GLU A 404 -12.33 13.20 13.71
C GLU A 404 -13.87 13.25 13.72
N GLY A 405 -14.49 13.34 14.90
CA GLY A 405 -15.93 13.55 15.05
C GLY A 405 -16.42 14.91 14.53
N GLU A 406 -15.58 15.96 14.55
CA GLU A 406 -15.87 17.25 13.90
C GLU A 406 -15.71 17.18 12.38
N LYS A 407 -14.61 16.58 11.90
CA LYS A 407 -14.34 16.34 10.48
C LYS A 407 -15.43 15.49 9.82
N MET A 408 -15.91 14.43 10.49
CA MET A 408 -17.00 13.58 9.99
C MET A 408 -18.31 14.37 9.84
N ARG A 409 -18.68 15.19 10.83
CA ARG A 409 -19.87 16.05 10.76
C ARG A 409 -19.77 17.08 9.62
N ALA A 410 -18.59 17.68 9.41
CA ALA A 410 -18.35 18.59 8.29
C ALA A 410 -18.47 17.88 6.93
N ILE A 411 -17.95 16.65 6.81
CA ILE A 411 -18.08 15.84 5.59
C ILE A 411 -19.56 15.50 5.31
N MET A 412 -20.33 15.12 6.32
CA MET A 412 -21.77 14.83 6.14
C MET A 412 -22.55 16.07 5.70
N ALA A 413 -22.31 17.24 6.31
CA ALA A 413 -22.95 18.49 5.89
C ALA A 413 -22.61 18.87 4.44
N ALA A 414 -21.34 18.75 4.04
CA ALA A 414 -20.91 19.01 2.66
C ALA A 414 -21.46 17.97 1.66
N GLN A 415 -21.71 16.72 2.08
CA GLN A 415 -22.40 15.72 1.27
C GLN A 415 -23.89 16.08 1.09
N GLU A 416 -24.55 16.57 2.14
CA GLU A 416 -25.96 17.00 2.09
C GLU A 416 -26.14 18.20 1.16
N GLU A 417 -25.33 19.25 1.30
CA GLU A 417 -25.30 20.41 0.40
C GLU A 417 -25.06 19.98 -1.06
N LYS A 418 -24.11 19.06 -1.29
CA LYS A 418 -23.84 18.48 -2.61
C LYS A 418 -25.02 17.68 -3.18
N THR A 419 -25.86 17.07 -2.35
CA THR A 419 -27.11 16.43 -2.82
C THR A 419 -28.19 17.44 -3.16
N GLN A 420 -28.37 18.50 -2.36
CA GLN A 420 -29.31 19.58 -2.64
C GLN A 420 -28.98 20.29 -3.96
N LEU A 421 -27.72 20.69 -4.16
CA LEU A 421 -27.24 21.30 -5.40
C LEU A 421 -27.41 20.40 -6.64
N ARG A 422 -27.30 19.07 -6.48
CA ARG A 422 -27.56 18.11 -7.57
C ARG A 422 -29.05 18.07 -7.95
N GLU A 423 -29.95 18.19 -6.97
CA GLU A 423 -31.39 18.24 -7.23
C GLU A 423 -31.79 19.56 -7.90
N GLU A 424 -31.25 20.69 -7.44
CA GLU A 424 -31.45 21.99 -8.10
C GLU A 424 -30.97 21.98 -9.57
N ILE A 425 -29.78 21.43 -9.84
CA ILE A 425 -29.27 21.27 -11.22
C ILE A 425 -30.20 20.42 -12.07
N ALA A 426 -30.77 19.33 -11.52
CA ALA A 426 -31.71 18.49 -12.24
C ALA A 426 -33.02 19.24 -12.59
N GLN A 427 -33.56 20.02 -11.64
CA GLN A 427 -34.74 20.87 -11.88
C GLN A 427 -34.47 21.95 -12.94
N LEU A 428 -33.29 22.59 -12.90
CA LEU A 428 -32.88 23.57 -13.90
C LEU A 428 -32.74 22.95 -15.30
N LEU A 429 -32.23 21.73 -15.42
CA LEU A 429 -32.10 21.02 -16.71
C LEU A 429 -33.47 20.69 -17.33
N ASP A 430 -34.43 20.19 -16.55
CA ASP A 430 -35.81 19.98 -17.00
C ASP A 430 -36.48 21.31 -17.42
N SER A 431 -36.26 22.40 -16.67
CA SER A 431 -36.75 23.73 -17.05
C SER A 431 -36.18 24.20 -18.39
N LYS A 432 -34.90 23.90 -18.66
CA LYS A 432 -34.19 24.23 -19.91
C LYS A 432 -34.71 23.41 -21.09
N GLU A 433 -35.02 22.13 -20.91
CA GLU A 433 -35.63 21.31 -21.95
C GLU A 433 -37.04 21.80 -22.31
N LYS A 434 -37.84 22.18 -21.30
CA LYS A 434 -39.16 22.81 -21.48
C LYS A 434 -39.06 24.15 -22.22
N ALA A 435 -38.07 24.99 -21.89
CA ALA A 435 -37.80 26.22 -22.61
C ALA A 435 -37.39 25.97 -24.07
N GLY A 436 -36.55 24.96 -24.34
CA GLY A 436 -36.17 24.55 -25.70
C GLY A 436 -37.37 24.11 -26.55
N LYS A 437 -38.31 23.35 -25.95
CA LYS A 437 -39.57 22.96 -26.61
C LYS A 437 -40.50 24.14 -26.91
N MET A 438 -40.55 25.14 -26.04
CA MET A 438 -41.25 26.41 -26.35
C MET A 438 -40.55 27.22 -27.43
N GLY A 439 -39.20 27.18 -27.50
CA GLY A 439 -38.41 27.80 -28.57
C GLY A 439 -38.76 27.26 -29.96
N SER A 440 -38.77 25.94 -30.13
CA SER A 440 -39.14 25.33 -31.43
C SER A 440 -40.62 25.51 -31.79
N GLN A 441 -41.51 25.62 -30.79
CA GLN A 441 -42.91 26.00 -31.02
C GLN A 441 -43.03 27.46 -31.51
N LEU A 442 -42.28 28.40 -30.92
CA LEU A 442 -42.24 29.79 -31.37
C LEU A 442 -41.69 29.90 -32.79
N GLU A 443 -40.61 29.17 -33.12
CA GLU A 443 -40.03 29.13 -34.47
C GLU A 443 -41.03 28.61 -35.51
N ALA A 444 -41.74 27.52 -35.22
CA ALA A 444 -42.81 26.99 -36.08
C ALA A 444 -43.99 27.98 -36.25
N ILE A 445 -44.36 28.71 -35.20
CA ILE A 445 -45.36 29.79 -35.27
C ILE A 445 -44.86 30.95 -36.14
N THR A 446 -43.59 31.34 -36.04
CA THR A 446 -43.00 32.42 -36.84
C THR A 446 -43.02 32.07 -38.33
N VAL A 447 -42.58 30.87 -38.72
CA VAL A 447 -42.66 30.38 -40.13
C VAL A 447 -44.12 30.35 -40.62
N SER A 448 -45.06 29.97 -39.75
CA SER A 448 -46.50 29.97 -40.09
C SER A 448 -47.03 31.38 -40.33
N LEU A 449 -46.65 32.36 -39.50
CA LEU A 449 -47.03 33.77 -39.65
C LEU A 449 -46.41 34.41 -40.90
N GLU A 450 -45.15 34.08 -41.21
CA GLU A 450 -44.46 34.54 -42.42
C GLU A 450 -45.12 33.96 -43.69
N THR A 451 -45.56 32.70 -43.65
CA THR A 451 -46.36 32.09 -44.72
C THR A 451 -47.71 32.80 -44.90
N ILE A 452 -48.39 33.18 -43.80
CA ILE A 452 -49.65 33.94 -43.84
C ILE A 452 -49.44 35.36 -44.39
N ALA A 453 -48.35 36.03 -44.03
CA ALA A 453 -48.02 37.36 -44.55
C ALA A 453 -47.81 37.34 -46.07
N ASN A 454 -46.98 36.40 -46.57
CA ASN A 454 -46.79 36.19 -48.01
C ASN A 454 -48.11 35.89 -48.74
N GLY A 455 -49.01 35.11 -48.13
CA GLY A 455 -50.36 34.85 -48.65
C GLY A 455 -51.25 36.09 -48.68
N HIS A 456 -51.16 36.95 -47.67
CA HIS A 456 -51.89 38.22 -47.60
C HIS A 456 -51.42 39.21 -48.67
N ASP A 457 -50.12 39.32 -48.92
CA ASP A 457 -49.58 40.21 -49.95
C ASP A 457 -49.99 39.79 -51.36
N LEU A 458 -50.04 38.48 -51.64
CA LEU A 458 -50.61 37.93 -52.88
C LEU A 458 -52.10 38.28 -53.06
N ILE A 459 -52.89 38.28 -51.97
CA ILE A 459 -54.30 38.70 -51.98
C ILE A 459 -54.42 40.20 -52.22
N MET A 460 -53.56 41.03 -51.61
CA MET A 460 -53.53 42.48 -51.82
C MET A 460 -53.16 42.85 -53.26
N GLU A 461 -52.18 42.16 -53.86
CA GLU A 461 -51.88 42.30 -55.30
C GLU A 461 -53.07 41.91 -56.18
N ALA A 462 -53.73 40.78 -55.89
CA ALA A 462 -54.89 40.33 -56.65
C ALA A 462 -56.06 41.34 -56.57
N HIS A 463 -56.34 41.88 -55.39
CA HIS A 463 -57.36 42.91 -55.17
C HIS A 463 -57.01 44.22 -55.90
N SER A 464 -55.74 44.65 -55.86
CA SER A 464 -55.27 45.84 -56.57
C SER A 464 -55.47 45.72 -58.09
N ARG A 465 -55.10 44.56 -58.67
CA ARG A 465 -55.34 44.25 -60.09
C ARG A 465 -56.84 44.21 -60.42
N GLN A 466 -57.67 43.68 -59.52
CA GLN A 466 -59.13 43.65 -59.69
C GLN A 466 -59.74 45.07 -59.68
N GLU A 467 -59.27 45.96 -58.80
CA GLU A 467 -59.68 47.37 -58.81
C GLU A 467 -59.28 48.07 -60.12
N GLU A 468 -58.08 47.81 -60.65
CA GLU A 468 -57.63 48.43 -61.90
C GLU A 468 -58.44 47.94 -63.12
N LEU A 469 -58.81 46.65 -63.15
CA LEU A 469 -59.76 46.10 -64.11
C LEU A 469 -61.16 46.73 -63.98
N LEU A 470 -61.66 46.93 -62.77
CA LEU A 470 -62.96 47.60 -62.55
C LEU A 470 -62.92 49.09 -62.98
N ARG A 471 -61.82 49.81 -62.72
CA ARG A 471 -61.63 51.21 -63.12
C ARG A 471 -61.54 51.35 -64.65
N SER A 472 -60.82 50.46 -65.34
CA SER A 472 -60.75 50.45 -66.80
C SER A 472 -62.10 50.10 -67.45
N ALA A 473 -62.82 49.11 -66.94
CA ALA A 473 -64.18 48.81 -67.39
C ALA A 473 -65.16 49.98 -67.17
N GLN A 474 -65.02 50.73 -66.07
CA GLN A 474 -65.80 51.95 -65.83
C GLN A 474 -65.48 53.07 -66.83
N THR A 475 -64.20 53.32 -67.16
CA THR A 475 -63.86 54.37 -68.14
C THR A 475 -64.30 54.00 -69.55
N GLU A 476 -64.21 52.73 -69.94
CA GLU A 476 -64.75 52.24 -71.22
C GLU A 476 -66.29 52.38 -71.28
N ARG A 477 -66.99 52.05 -70.19
CA ARG A 477 -68.45 52.27 -70.08
C ARG A 477 -68.82 53.75 -70.17
N GLN A 478 -68.07 54.64 -69.54
CA GLN A 478 -68.27 56.09 -69.68
C GLN A 478 -68.02 56.58 -71.12
N LYS A 479 -67.00 56.03 -71.81
CA LYS A 479 -66.73 56.34 -73.22
C LYS A 479 -67.89 55.93 -74.12
N LYS A 480 -68.36 54.69 -74.00
CA LYS A 480 -69.53 54.17 -74.73
C LYS A 480 -70.81 54.97 -74.44
N LEU A 481 -71.00 55.44 -73.21
CA LEU A 481 -72.14 56.31 -72.86
C LEU A 481 -72.06 57.68 -73.56
N ARG A 482 -70.87 58.30 -73.66
CA ARG A 482 -70.68 59.55 -74.43
C ARG A 482 -70.90 59.34 -75.93
N GLU A 483 -70.43 58.22 -76.46
CA GLU A 483 -70.64 57.84 -77.88
C GLU A 483 -72.14 57.67 -78.19
N LEU A 484 -72.90 57.03 -77.29
CA LEU A 484 -74.36 56.92 -77.42
C LEU A 484 -75.10 58.26 -77.30
N LEU A 485 -74.71 59.13 -76.36
CA LEU A 485 -75.32 60.46 -76.23
C LEU A 485 -75.04 61.35 -77.44
N ALA A 486 -73.85 61.26 -78.05
CA ALA A 486 -73.55 61.97 -79.30
C ALA A 486 -74.37 61.44 -80.50
N LEU A 487 -74.67 60.14 -80.53
CA LEU A 487 -75.57 59.55 -81.53
C LEU A 487 -77.04 59.97 -81.30
N GLU A 488 -77.48 60.07 -80.04
CA GLU A 488 -78.80 60.57 -79.69
C GLU A 488 -78.97 62.05 -80.06
N GLU A 489 -77.96 62.89 -79.81
CA GLU A 489 -77.96 64.30 -80.22
C GLU A 489 -77.95 64.45 -81.76
N ALA A 490 -77.22 63.61 -82.49
CA ALA A 490 -77.27 63.57 -83.95
C ALA A 490 -78.65 63.14 -84.49
N LEU A 491 -79.26 62.10 -83.92
CA LEU A 491 -80.62 61.66 -84.28
C LEU A 491 -81.68 62.72 -83.94
N ALA A 492 -81.51 63.46 -82.85
CA ALA A 492 -82.38 64.59 -82.51
C ALA A 492 -82.28 65.70 -83.57
N GLN A 493 -81.07 65.99 -84.08
CA GLN A 493 -80.85 66.96 -85.16
C GLN A 493 -81.44 66.49 -86.51
N GLU A 494 -81.35 65.21 -86.86
CA GLU A 494 -82.05 64.65 -88.04
C GLU A 494 -83.58 64.73 -87.89
N SER A 495 -84.11 64.49 -86.68
CA SER A 495 -85.55 64.53 -86.40
C SER A 495 -86.17 65.92 -86.59
N ALA A 496 -85.36 66.99 -86.43
CA ALA A 496 -85.78 68.37 -86.67
C ALA A 496 -85.81 68.75 -88.16
N SER A 497 -85.28 67.91 -89.07
CA SER A 497 -85.07 68.25 -90.48
C SER A 497 -85.92 67.46 -91.48
N THR A 498 -86.63 66.41 -91.06
CA THR A 498 -87.31 65.49 -92.00
C THR A 498 -88.81 65.33 -91.73
N HIS A 499 -89.60 65.59 -92.78
CA HIS A 499 -91.06 65.52 -92.75
C HIS A 499 -91.52 64.11 -93.19
N ASN A 500 -92.31 63.45 -92.35
CA ASN A 500 -93.28 62.40 -92.73
C ASN A 500 -92.74 61.09 -93.38
N ILE A 501 -92.33 60.08 -92.59
CA ILE A 501 -92.12 58.69 -93.06
C ILE A 501 -92.75 57.63 -92.12
N ASP A 502 -93.45 56.69 -92.77
CA ASP A 502 -94.01 55.39 -92.35
C ASP A 502 -93.60 54.74 -91.00
N GLY A 503 -94.60 54.42 -90.18
CA GLY A 503 -94.46 53.65 -88.92
C GLY A 503 -94.09 52.17 -89.09
N GLY A 504 -94.16 51.61 -90.31
CA GLY A 504 -93.75 50.24 -90.61
C GLY A 504 -92.25 49.97 -90.38
N VAL A 505 -91.40 51.00 -90.44
CA VAL A 505 -89.96 50.89 -90.17
C VAL A 505 -89.69 50.91 -88.67
N MET A 506 -90.32 51.83 -87.92
CA MET A 506 -90.17 51.96 -86.46
C MET A 506 -90.50 50.66 -85.73
N ASN A 507 -91.56 49.95 -86.14
CA ASN A 507 -91.95 48.70 -85.47
C ASN A 507 -90.91 47.56 -85.69
N LYS A 508 -90.20 47.56 -86.83
CA LYS A 508 -89.08 46.63 -87.08
C LYS A 508 -87.82 47.01 -86.29
N ALA A 509 -87.54 48.30 -86.15
CA ALA A 509 -86.44 48.79 -85.30
C ALA A 509 -86.68 48.43 -83.83
N TYR A 510 -87.90 48.65 -83.33
CA TYR A 510 -88.31 48.30 -81.97
C TYR A 510 -88.19 46.79 -81.69
N GLU A 511 -88.70 45.92 -82.58
CA GLU A 511 -88.57 44.47 -82.43
C GLU A 511 -87.12 43.96 -82.56
N LYS A 512 -86.23 44.67 -83.28
CA LYS A 512 -84.79 44.38 -83.29
C LYS A 512 -84.14 44.76 -81.96
N GLN A 513 -84.36 45.99 -81.50
CA GLN A 513 -83.82 46.53 -80.24
C GLN A 513 -84.26 45.68 -79.02
N LYS A 514 -85.51 45.22 -79.03
CA LYS A 514 -86.08 44.31 -78.01
C LYS A 514 -85.40 42.94 -77.97
N ARG A 515 -84.99 42.38 -79.10
CA ARG A 515 -84.20 41.13 -79.15
C ARG A 515 -82.78 41.33 -78.66
N GLU A 516 -82.17 42.45 -79.02
CA GLU A 516 -80.81 42.83 -78.57
C GLU A 516 -80.79 43.07 -77.05
N MET A 517 -81.82 43.72 -76.50
CA MET A 517 -81.99 43.90 -75.05
C MET A 517 -82.19 42.56 -74.31
N ASN A 518 -83.03 41.65 -74.85
CA ASN A 518 -83.20 40.31 -74.27
C ASN A 518 -81.92 39.48 -74.31
N ALA A 519 -81.11 39.59 -75.38
CA ALA A 519 -79.83 38.91 -75.49
C ALA A 519 -78.80 39.45 -74.47
N ILE A 520 -78.76 40.77 -74.26
CA ILE A 520 -77.94 41.39 -73.21
C ILE A 520 -78.37 40.91 -71.82
N GLN A 521 -79.68 40.79 -71.56
CA GLN A 521 -80.17 40.28 -70.28
C GLN A 521 -79.77 38.82 -70.03
N ALA A 522 -79.88 37.94 -71.04
CA ALA A 522 -79.42 36.55 -70.93
C ALA A 522 -77.91 36.44 -70.65
N ILE A 523 -77.09 37.33 -71.24
CA ILE A 523 -75.64 37.40 -70.96
C ILE A 523 -75.38 37.91 -69.53
N LEU A 524 -76.19 38.82 -69.00
CA LEU A 524 -76.09 39.31 -67.62
C LEU A 524 -76.58 38.30 -66.57
N GLU A 525 -77.47 37.37 -66.94
CA GLU A 525 -77.89 36.25 -66.10
C GLU A 525 -76.81 35.15 -66.09
N ALA A 526 -76.27 34.79 -67.26
CA ALA A 526 -75.16 33.83 -67.41
C ALA A 526 -73.78 34.33 -66.91
N ALA A 527 -73.70 35.57 -66.44
CA ALA A 527 -72.52 36.14 -65.76
C ALA A 527 -72.77 36.38 -64.25
N ARG A 528 -73.79 35.72 -63.70
CA ARG A 528 -74.30 35.88 -62.32
C ARG A 528 -74.52 34.54 -61.61
N GLU A 529 -74.66 33.46 -62.37
CA GLU A 529 -74.32 32.08 -61.98
C GLU A 529 -72.80 31.87 -61.99
#